data_AF-A0A1Q4DDJ8-F1
#
_entry.id   AF-A0A1Q4DDJ8-F1
#
_cell.length_a   1.000
_cell.length_b   1.000
_cell.length_c   1.000
_cell.angle_alpha   90.00
_cell.angle_beta   90.00
_cell.angle_gamma   90.00
#
_symmetry.space_group_name_H-M   'P 1'
#
loop_
_entity.id
_entity.type
_entity.pdbx_description
1 polymer ?
#
loop_
_entity_poly.entity_id
_entity_poly.type
_entity_poly.pdbx_seq_one_letter_code
_entity_poly.pdbx_strand_id
1 'polypeptide(L)'
;MSFEALVARQAGVITLAQAVSCGMSAATVHRRARDRVWSRLHPGAYLVGGHRLGDEARVRAAALGAGDGSTVTGPAAAHWHRMRDRAPDVIDITVPLSAKPRPQPGIGLRRREPAWQDVLDIRGVHLTQKPLTASETALTLPDGSMFLDRATRWPAGRDGDRDRRDPGPRSCDRQNRDMSCTHAARVPIPVIFSAPVEVPQQGDPRVVVDGLAVDVQHQGSAWRRTRPTAGCGARRRRPPGRPGTSPVPSRALRSGGPRHP
;
A
#
# COMPACT_ATOMS: atom_id res chain seq x y z
N MET A 1 -6.39 2.01 26.23
CA MET A 1 -5.84 0.66 25.90
C MET A 1 -4.38 0.65 26.30
N SER A 2 -3.92 -0.35 27.06
CA SER A 2 -2.52 -0.46 27.47
C SER A 2 -1.62 -0.91 26.32
N PHE A 3 -0.30 -0.66 26.45
CA PHE A 3 0.70 -1.11 25.47
C PHE A 3 0.66 -2.63 25.28
N GLU A 4 0.74 -3.40 26.36
CA GLU A 4 0.76 -4.87 26.31
C GLU A 4 -0.50 -5.45 25.64
N ALA A 5 -1.68 -4.89 25.95
CA ALA A 5 -2.93 -5.31 25.33
C ALA A 5 -2.94 -5.01 23.82
N LEU A 6 -2.38 -3.87 23.40
CA LEU A 6 -2.25 -3.54 21.97
C LEU A 6 -1.30 -4.50 21.26
N VAL A 7 -0.13 -4.75 21.85
CA VAL A 7 0.89 -5.65 21.28
C VAL A 7 0.33 -7.07 21.13
N ALA A 8 -0.34 -7.59 22.16
CA ALA A 8 -1.00 -8.90 22.11
C ALA A 8 -2.05 -8.97 21.00
N ARG A 9 -2.90 -7.94 20.87
CA ARG A 9 -3.94 -7.86 19.84
C ARG A 9 -3.37 -7.73 18.42
N GLN A 10 -2.19 -7.14 18.28
CA GLN A 10 -1.55 -6.90 16.99
C GLN A 10 -0.44 -7.90 16.65
N ALA A 11 -0.47 -9.08 17.26
CA ALA A 11 0.52 -10.14 17.02
C ALA A 11 1.98 -9.66 17.17
N GLY A 12 2.24 -8.75 18.12
CA GLY A 12 3.57 -8.21 18.37
C GLY A 12 3.98 -7.03 17.49
N VAL A 13 3.16 -6.62 16.51
CA VAL A 13 3.51 -5.55 15.56
C VAL A 13 2.84 -4.25 15.96
N ILE A 14 3.61 -3.16 16.02
CA ILE A 14 3.11 -1.82 16.36
C ILE A 14 3.77 -0.73 15.53
N THR A 15 3.11 0.41 15.43
CA THR A 15 3.72 1.62 14.86
C THR A 15 4.38 2.48 15.93
N LEU A 16 5.26 3.40 15.49
CA LEU A 16 5.80 4.43 16.37
C LEU A 16 4.68 5.28 17.01
N ALA A 17 3.69 5.68 16.21
CA ALA A 17 2.56 6.47 16.69
C ALA A 17 1.73 5.72 17.74
N GLN A 18 1.52 4.41 17.55
CA GLN A 18 0.84 3.55 18.51
C GLN A 18 1.62 3.38 19.82
N ALA A 19 2.94 3.19 19.75
CA ALA A 19 3.77 3.11 20.95
C ALA A 19 3.72 4.43 21.74
N VAL A 20 3.77 5.57 21.04
CA VAL A 20 3.68 6.91 21.63
C VAL A 20 2.31 7.17 22.24
N SER A 21 1.22 6.79 21.58
CA SER A 21 -0.13 6.94 22.15
C SER A 21 -0.36 6.05 23.37
N CYS A 22 0.40 4.96 23.51
CA CYS A 22 0.44 4.13 24.71
C CYS A 22 1.43 4.63 25.79
N GLY A 23 2.03 5.82 25.62
CA GLY A 23 2.87 6.47 26.63
C GLY A 23 4.38 6.21 26.52
N MET A 24 4.87 5.53 25.47
CA MET A 24 6.32 5.39 25.25
C MET A 24 6.89 6.62 24.53
N SER A 25 8.10 7.05 24.90
CA SER A 25 8.79 8.06 24.10
C SER A 25 9.31 7.48 22.79
N ALA A 26 9.31 8.28 21.72
CA ALA A 26 9.89 7.87 20.43
C ALA A 26 11.37 7.46 20.58
N ALA A 27 12.12 8.16 21.44
CA ALA A 27 13.51 7.81 21.77
C ALA A 27 13.63 6.39 22.36
N THR A 28 12.69 5.96 23.20
CA THR A 28 12.67 4.60 23.76
C THR A 28 12.46 3.55 22.67
N VAL A 29 11.52 3.79 21.75
CA VAL A 29 11.26 2.89 20.61
C VAL A 29 12.49 2.79 19.71
N HIS A 30 13.11 3.92 19.36
CA HIS A 30 14.32 3.95 18.54
C HIS A 30 15.50 3.27 19.21
N ARG A 31 15.68 3.46 20.53
CA ARG A 31 16.71 2.76 21.30
C ARG A 31 16.49 1.24 21.25
N ARG A 32 15.28 0.76 21.56
CA ARG A 32 14.95 -0.68 21.49
C ARG A 32 15.17 -1.28 20.10
N ALA A 33 14.86 -0.53 19.04
CA ALA A 33 15.11 -0.96 17.67
C ALA A 33 16.62 -0.97 17.33
N ARG A 34 17.38 0.02 17.79
CA ARG A 34 18.84 0.10 17.61
C ARG A 34 19.55 -1.04 18.33
N ASP A 35 19.10 -1.36 19.54
CA ASP A 35 19.66 -2.42 20.39
C ASP A 35 19.20 -3.82 19.94
N ARG A 36 18.44 -3.92 18.83
CA ARG A 36 17.88 -5.15 18.27
C ARG A 36 16.96 -5.94 19.21
N VAL A 37 16.55 -5.33 20.33
CA VAL A 37 15.49 -5.86 21.19
C VAL A 37 14.17 -5.86 20.42
N TRP A 38 13.94 -4.81 19.63
CA TRP A 38 12.83 -4.74 18.68
C TRP A 38 13.35 -4.83 17.25
N SER A 39 12.58 -5.48 16.37
CA SER A 39 12.93 -5.59 14.96
C SER A 39 12.14 -4.59 14.14
N ARG A 40 12.81 -3.75 13.36
CA ARG A 40 12.13 -2.87 12.39
C ARG A 40 11.80 -3.66 11.14
N LEU A 41 10.52 -3.87 10.87
CA LEU A 41 10.04 -4.64 9.71
C LEU A 41 9.90 -3.74 8.49
N HIS A 42 9.23 -2.59 8.67
CA HIS A 42 9.00 -1.58 7.64
C HIS A 42 9.24 -0.19 8.21
N PRO A 43 9.35 0.88 7.39
CA PRO A 43 9.36 2.24 7.89
C PRO A 43 8.15 2.52 8.78
N GLY A 44 8.39 2.77 10.06
CA GLY A 44 7.34 3.08 11.03
C GLY A 44 6.67 1.87 11.68
N ALA A 45 6.94 0.63 11.25
CA ALA A 45 6.39 -0.60 11.82
C ALA A 45 7.48 -1.47 12.48
N TYR A 46 7.22 -1.90 13.71
CA TYR A 46 8.17 -2.61 14.56
C TYR A 46 7.54 -3.88 15.12
N LEU A 47 8.34 -4.95 15.20
CA LEU A 47 8.06 -6.14 15.98
C LEU A 47 8.66 -5.97 17.38
N VAL A 48 7.82 -6.08 18.40
CA VAL A 48 8.21 -6.02 19.81
C VAL A 48 8.99 -7.28 20.17
N GLY A 49 10.06 -7.12 20.95
CA GLY A 49 10.89 -8.22 21.44
C GLY A 49 10.06 -9.28 22.17
N GLY A 50 10.43 -10.56 21.99
CA GLY A 50 9.70 -11.69 22.54
C GLY A 50 8.52 -12.19 21.67
N HIS A 51 8.10 -11.43 20.65
CA HIS A 51 7.07 -11.87 19.70
C HIS A 51 7.68 -12.54 18.47
N ARG A 52 7.00 -13.58 17.98
CA ARG A 52 7.39 -14.30 16.75
C ARG A 52 6.83 -13.60 15.50
N LEU A 53 7.65 -13.49 14.46
CA LEU A 53 7.25 -13.00 13.14
C LEU A 53 6.48 -14.08 12.37
N GLY A 54 5.19 -14.24 12.68
CA GLY A 54 4.27 -15.12 11.94
C GLY A 54 3.61 -14.44 10.74
N ASP A 55 2.81 -15.19 9.98
CA ASP A 55 2.10 -14.70 8.79
C ASP A 55 1.18 -13.50 9.11
N GLU A 56 0.43 -13.55 10.21
CA GLU A 56 -0.39 -12.42 10.65
C GLU A 56 0.46 -11.17 10.92
N ALA A 57 1.61 -11.34 11.57
CA ALA A 57 2.52 -10.23 11.86
C ALA A 57 3.11 -9.64 10.56
N ARG A 58 3.47 -10.48 9.57
CA ARG A 58 3.96 -10.00 8.27
C ARG A 58 2.92 -9.16 7.53
N VAL A 59 1.70 -9.68 7.38
CA VAL A 59 0.61 -8.97 6.69
C VAL A 59 0.29 -7.65 7.39
N ARG A 60 0.19 -7.66 8.72
CA ARG A 60 -0.06 -6.46 9.51
C ARG A 60 1.07 -5.43 9.38
N ALA A 61 2.32 -5.88 9.44
CA ALA A 61 3.48 -5.00 9.31
C ALA A 61 3.53 -4.34 7.93
N ALA A 62 3.19 -5.08 6.87
CA ALA A 62 3.10 -4.54 5.52
C ALA A 62 1.99 -3.49 5.40
N ALA A 63 0.78 -3.78 5.94
CA ALA A 63 -0.33 -2.83 5.95
C ALA A 63 0.02 -1.52 6.68
N LEU A 64 0.59 -1.63 7.88
CA LEU A 64 1.04 -0.46 8.67
C LEU A 64 2.19 0.29 7.99
N GLY A 65 3.11 -0.43 7.33
CA GLY A 65 4.25 0.14 6.62
C GLY A 65 3.90 0.83 5.30
N ALA A 66 2.78 0.45 4.68
CA ALA A 66 2.23 1.11 3.49
C ALA A 66 1.47 2.41 3.82
N GLY A 67 1.07 2.57 5.08
CA GLY A 67 0.44 3.78 5.60
C GLY A 67 -1.08 3.78 5.52
N ASP A 68 -1.66 4.91 5.92
CA ASP A 68 -3.12 5.06 6.04
C ASP A 68 -3.81 4.98 4.67
N GLY A 69 -5.00 4.38 4.66
CA GLY A 69 -5.77 4.16 3.44
C GLY A 69 -5.23 3.07 2.51
N SER A 70 -4.11 2.41 2.87
CA SER A 70 -3.66 1.20 2.20
C SER A 70 -4.64 0.06 2.43
N THR A 71 -4.70 -0.89 1.49
CA THR A 71 -5.59 -2.04 1.51
C THR A 71 -4.83 -3.27 1.06
N VAL A 72 -4.80 -4.32 1.89
CA VAL A 72 -4.18 -5.60 1.56
C VAL A 72 -5.07 -6.35 0.56
N THR A 73 -4.47 -6.88 -0.50
CA THR A 73 -5.18 -7.47 -1.65
C THR A 73 -4.72 -8.90 -1.95
N GLY A 74 -5.48 -9.60 -2.80
CA GLY A 74 -5.07 -10.88 -3.37
C GLY A 74 -4.68 -11.96 -2.35
N PRO A 75 -3.60 -12.74 -2.59
CA PRO A 75 -3.31 -13.94 -1.80
C PRO A 75 -3.00 -13.68 -0.32
N ALA A 76 -2.57 -12.47 0.04
CA ALA A 76 -2.37 -12.05 1.44
C ALA A 76 -3.70 -11.75 2.15
N ALA A 77 -4.64 -11.10 1.44
CA ALA A 77 -6.00 -10.91 1.95
C ALA A 77 -6.71 -12.26 2.12
N ALA A 78 -6.52 -13.19 1.18
CA ALA A 78 -7.08 -14.54 1.26
C ALA A 78 -6.58 -15.29 2.50
N HIS A 79 -5.30 -15.15 2.86
CA HIS A 79 -4.79 -15.70 4.11
C HIS A 79 -5.47 -15.10 5.35
N TRP A 80 -5.66 -13.77 5.37
CA TRP A 80 -6.31 -13.10 6.48
C TRP A 80 -7.78 -13.53 6.65
N HIS A 81 -8.48 -13.75 5.53
CA HIS A 81 -9.84 -14.32 5.47
C HIS A 81 -9.89 -15.83 5.70
N ARG A 82 -8.77 -16.48 6.04
CA ARG A 82 -8.67 -17.94 6.25
C ARG A 82 -9.02 -18.79 5.04
N MET A 83 -9.03 -18.21 3.84
CA MET A 83 -9.16 -18.94 2.57
C MET A 83 -7.85 -19.63 2.18
N ARG A 84 -6.72 -19.21 2.76
CA ARG A 84 -5.39 -19.80 2.57
C ARG A 84 -4.68 -19.96 3.91
N ASP A 85 -3.98 -21.08 4.08
CA ASP A 85 -3.28 -21.39 5.32
C ASP A 85 -2.05 -20.50 5.55
N ARG A 86 -1.41 -20.06 4.46
CA ARG A 86 -0.18 -19.27 4.50
C ARG A 86 -0.29 -17.95 3.74
N ALA A 87 0.26 -16.90 4.32
CA ALA A 87 0.49 -15.64 3.61
C ALA A 87 1.63 -15.81 2.59
N PRO A 88 1.56 -15.15 1.43
CA PRO A 88 2.65 -15.14 0.45
C PRO A 88 3.91 -14.47 1.02
N ASP A 89 5.04 -14.65 0.34
CA ASP A 89 6.31 -13.98 0.67
C ASP A 89 6.28 -12.48 0.32
N VAL A 90 5.56 -12.13 -0.74
CA VAL A 90 5.29 -10.75 -1.15
C VAL A 90 3.85 -10.41 -0.79
N ILE A 91 3.67 -9.37 0.02
CA ILE A 91 2.35 -8.89 0.44
C ILE A 91 1.90 -7.79 -0.54
N ASP A 92 0.87 -8.08 -1.33
CA ASP A 92 0.28 -7.10 -2.23
C ASP A 92 -0.62 -6.12 -1.50
N ILE A 93 -0.36 -4.83 -1.73
CA ILE A 93 -1.06 -3.72 -1.13
C ILE A 93 -1.47 -2.72 -2.21
N THR A 94 -2.75 -2.40 -2.22
CA THR A 94 -3.29 -1.28 -2.96
C THR A 94 -3.25 -0.03 -2.11
N VAL A 95 -2.67 1.05 -2.65
CA VAL A 95 -2.63 2.36 -2.01
C VAL A 95 -3.43 3.39 -2.82
N PRO A 96 -3.95 4.46 -2.16
CA PRO A 96 -4.62 5.56 -2.85
C PRO A 96 -3.76 6.17 -3.95
N LEU A 97 -4.40 6.74 -4.99
CA LEU A 97 -3.69 7.34 -6.14
C LEU A 97 -2.78 8.51 -5.74
N SER A 98 -3.16 9.25 -4.70
CA SER A 98 -2.40 10.37 -4.14
C SER A 98 -1.21 9.92 -3.28
N ALA A 99 -1.16 8.66 -2.87
CA ALA A 99 -0.11 8.15 -2.02
C ALA A 99 1.22 8.05 -2.77
N LYS A 100 2.30 8.42 -2.08
CA LYS A 100 3.68 8.31 -2.59
C LYS A 100 4.46 7.28 -1.75
N PRO A 101 4.08 5.99 -1.78
CA PRO A 101 4.76 4.99 -0.97
C PRO A 101 6.18 4.82 -1.49
N ARG A 102 7.10 4.61 -0.57
CA ARG A 102 8.45 4.15 -0.91
C ARG A 102 8.40 2.64 -1.17
N PRO A 103 9.03 2.12 -2.23
CA PRO A 103 9.16 0.67 -2.42
C PRO A 103 9.84 0.02 -1.22
N GLN A 104 9.29 -1.11 -0.77
CA GLN A 104 9.79 -1.85 0.39
C GLN A 104 9.95 -3.33 0.02
N PRO A 105 11.03 -3.99 0.48
CA PRO A 105 11.18 -5.43 0.29
C PRO A 105 9.98 -6.19 0.87
N GLY A 106 9.53 -7.23 0.17
CA GLY A 106 8.38 -8.04 0.59
C GLY A 106 7.02 -7.37 0.45
N ILE A 107 6.92 -6.16 -0.13
CA ILE A 107 5.65 -5.49 -0.43
C ILE A 107 5.51 -5.26 -1.93
N GLY A 108 4.45 -5.81 -2.52
CA GLY A 108 3.98 -5.47 -3.86
C GLY A 108 3.04 -4.28 -3.77
N LEU A 109 3.34 -3.18 -4.46
CA LEU A 109 2.53 -1.97 -4.40
C LEU A 109 1.77 -1.75 -5.71
N ARG A 110 0.45 -1.59 -5.59
CA ARG A 110 -0.42 -1.14 -6.69
C ARG A 110 -1.08 0.18 -6.31
N ARG A 111 -1.18 1.09 -7.26
CA ARG A 111 -1.99 2.31 -7.10
C ARG A 111 -3.35 2.08 -7.73
N ARG A 112 -4.39 2.12 -6.90
CA ARG A 112 -5.79 2.01 -7.31
C ARG A 112 -6.65 2.53 -6.17
N GLU A 113 -7.85 2.99 -6.50
CA GLU A 113 -8.87 3.27 -5.51
C GLU A 113 -9.90 2.13 -5.58
N PRO A 114 -9.86 1.14 -4.65
CA PRO A 114 -10.91 0.15 -4.56
C PRO A 114 -12.22 0.83 -4.19
N ALA A 115 -13.34 0.31 -4.69
CA ALA A 115 -14.64 0.80 -4.25
C ALA A 115 -14.81 0.55 -2.75
N TRP A 116 -15.46 1.46 -2.03
CA TRP A 116 -15.63 1.36 -0.58
C TRP A 116 -16.38 0.08 -0.20
N GLN A 117 -17.34 -0.38 -1.03
CA GLN A 117 -18.03 -1.65 -0.81
C GLN A 117 -17.11 -2.87 -0.90
N ASP A 118 -15.95 -2.77 -1.57
CA ASP A 118 -14.99 -3.85 -1.74
C ASP A 118 -13.88 -3.82 -0.69
N VAL A 119 -13.91 -2.88 0.26
CA VAL A 119 -12.92 -2.77 1.33
C VAL A 119 -13.56 -3.11 2.67
N LEU A 120 -12.77 -3.71 3.56
CA LEU A 120 -13.19 -4.03 4.90
C LEU A 120 -12.08 -3.86 5.92
N ASP A 121 -12.37 -3.32 7.11
CA ASP A 121 -11.47 -3.38 8.27
C ASP A 121 -11.76 -4.65 9.08
N ILE A 122 -10.75 -5.51 9.21
CA ILE A 122 -10.77 -6.63 10.15
C ILE A 122 -9.57 -6.49 11.07
N ARG A 123 -9.83 -6.32 12.37
CA ARG A 123 -8.78 -6.23 13.41
C ARG A 123 -7.74 -5.11 13.16
N GLY A 124 -8.19 -4.00 12.56
CA GLY A 124 -7.35 -2.83 12.27
C GLY A 124 -6.49 -2.97 11.01
N VAL A 125 -6.87 -3.86 10.08
CA VAL A 125 -6.23 -4.04 8.78
C VAL A 125 -7.31 -3.94 7.70
N HIS A 126 -7.13 -2.99 6.78
CA HIS A 126 -7.98 -2.88 5.60
C HIS A 126 -7.62 -3.95 4.57
N LEU A 127 -8.63 -4.67 4.10
CA LEU A 127 -8.52 -5.80 3.18
C LEU A 127 -9.54 -5.65 2.07
N THR A 128 -9.31 -6.27 0.92
CA THR A 128 -10.41 -6.49 -0.03
C THR A 128 -11.44 -7.43 0.58
N GLN A 129 -12.70 -7.25 0.22
CA GLN A 129 -13.77 -8.15 0.63
C GLN A 129 -13.61 -9.51 -0.05
N LYS A 130 -14.20 -10.54 0.57
CA LYS A 130 -14.07 -11.94 0.14
C LYS A 130 -14.26 -12.18 -1.37
N PRO A 131 -15.29 -11.64 -2.05
CA PRO A 131 -15.46 -11.87 -3.48
C PRO A 131 -14.31 -11.30 -4.31
N LEU A 132 -13.89 -10.06 -4.02
CA LEU A 132 -12.78 -9.42 -4.72
C LEU A 132 -11.45 -10.11 -4.38
N THR A 133 -11.21 -10.43 -3.11
CA THR A 133 -10.03 -11.21 -2.68
C THR A 133 -9.94 -12.53 -3.42
N ALA A 134 -11.06 -13.27 -3.55
CA ALA A 134 -11.08 -14.56 -4.21
C ALA A 134 -10.66 -14.44 -5.68
N SER A 135 -11.25 -13.47 -6.40
CA SER A 135 -10.92 -13.17 -7.79
C SER A 135 -9.47 -12.72 -7.98
N GLU A 136 -8.97 -11.79 -7.17
CA GLU A 136 -7.58 -11.31 -7.23
C GLU A 136 -6.57 -12.43 -6.96
N THR A 137 -6.88 -13.29 -5.99
CA THR A 137 -6.02 -14.43 -5.64
C THR A 137 -6.01 -15.47 -6.75
N ALA A 138 -7.17 -15.77 -7.35
CA ALA A 138 -7.28 -16.73 -8.45
C ALA A 138 -6.42 -16.30 -9.65
N LEU A 139 -6.33 -15.01 -9.95
CA LEU A 139 -5.48 -14.49 -11.03
C LEU A 139 -3.97 -14.64 -10.77
N THR A 140 -3.57 -14.89 -9.52
CA THR A 140 -2.16 -14.96 -9.11
C THR A 140 -1.67 -16.40 -8.93
N LEU A 141 -2.58 -17.34 -8.67
CA LEU A 141 -2.23 -18.73 -8.38
C LEU A 141 -2.25 -19.60 -9.66
N PRO A 142 -1.33 -20.57 -9.80
CA PRO A 142 -1.36 -21.54 -10.91
C PRO A 142 -2.67 -22.34 -10.98
N ASP A 143 -3.28 -22.65 -9.83
CA ASP A 143 -4.53 -23.39 -9.68
C ASP A 143 -5.74 -22.48 -9.35
N GLY A 144 -5.70 -21.25 -9.88
CA GLY A 144 -6.63 -20.18 -9.52
C GLY A 144 -8.12 -20.50 -9.65
N SER A 145 -8.52 -21.24 -10.68
CA SER A 145 -9.94 -21.63 -10.88
C SER A 145 -10.44 -22.56 -9.77
N MET A 146 -9.63 -23.54 -9.34
CA MET A 146 -9.96 -24.43 -8.22
C MET A 146 -10.03 -23.66 -6.90
N PHE A 147 -9.12 -22.70 -6.71
CA PHE A 147 -9.16 -21.82 -5.56
C PHE A 147 -10.46 -20.98 -5.53
N LEU A 148 -10.84 -20.37 -6.66
CA LEU A 148 -12.05 -19.55 -6.78
C LEU A 148 -13.33 -20.35 -6.52
N ASP A 149 -13.41 -21.57 -7.07
CA ASP A 149 -14.53 -22.48 -6.85
C ASP A 149 -14.66 -22.88 -5.37
N ARG A 150 -13.55 -23.17 -4.70
CA ARG A 150 -13.54 -23.43 -3.24
C ARG A 150 -13.94 -22.19 -2.44
N ALA A 151 -13.43 -21.01 -2.82
CA ALA A 151 -13.71 -19.76 -2.14
C ALA A 151 -15.18 -19.33 -2.26
N THR A 152 -15.82 -19.60 -3.39
CA THR A 152 -17.27 -19.37 -3.60
C THR A 152 -18.11 -20.25 -2.68
N ARG A 153 -17.65 -21.47 -2.41
CA ARG A 153 -18.28 -22.38 -1.43
C ARG A 153 -18.04 -21.99 0.02
N TRP A 154 -17.20 -21.00 0.30
CA TRP A 154 -16.99 -20.50 1.66
C TRP A 154 -18.26 -19.82 2.16
N PRO A 155 -18.92 -20.33 3.21
CA PRO A 155 -20.14 -19.70 3.70
C PRO A 155 -19.81 -18.27 4.16
N ALA A 156 -20.56 -17.31 3.63
CA ALA A 156 -20.56 -15.95 4.11
C ALA A 156 -21.04 -15.95 5.57
N GLY A 157 -20.12 -15.98 6.53
CA GLY A 157 -20.44 -15.87 7.96
C GLY A 157 -19.72 -16.82 8.91
N ARG A 158 -18.82 -17.71 8.44
CA ARG A 158 -18.06 -18.59 9.37
C ARG A 158 -16.84 -17.94 10.03
N ASP A 159 -16.45 -16.76 9.57
CA ASP A 159 -15.39 -15.98 10.21
C ASP A 159 -16.01 -15.14 11.31
N GLY A 160 -15.40 -15.12 12.50
CA GLY A 160 -15.89 -14.41 13.68
C GLY A 160 -16.02 -12.90 13.47
N ASP A 161 -17.11 -12.50 12.81
CA ASP A 161 -17.45 -11.17 12.28
C ASP A 161 -17.68 -10.11 13.38
N ARG A 162 -17.29 -10.41 14.63
CA ARG A 162 -17.39 -9.49 15.77
C ARG A 162 -16.50 -8.26 15.63
N ASP A 163 -15.39 -8.37 14.90
CA ASP A 163 -14.41 -7.29 14.72
C ASP A 163 -14.51 -6.60 13.35
N ARG A 164 -15.60 -6.85 12.61
CA ARG A 164 -15.86 -6.23 11.32
C ARG A 164 -16.16 -4.75 11.51
N ARG A 165 -15.42 -3.88 10.84
CA ARG A 165 -15.79 -2.47 10.71
C ARG A 165 -15.88 -2.10 9.25
N ASP A 166 -16.99 -1.45 8.90
CA ASP A 166 -17.06 -0.75 7.63
C ASP A 166 -16.04 0.39 7.69
N PRO A 167 -15.05 0.45 6.78
CA PRO A 167 -14.13 1.57 6.69
C PRO A 167 -14.85 2.91 6.41
N GLY A 168 -16.14 2.85 6.05
CA GLY A 168 -16.98 3.98 5.67
C GLY A 168 -16.64 4.48 4.27
N PRO A 169 -17.54 5.23 3.62
CA PRO A 169 -17.13 6.07 2.50
C PRO A 169 -16.05 6.99 3.05
N ARG A 170 -14.81 6.85 2.55
CA ARG A 170 -13.65 7.57 3.05
C ARG A 170 -14.05 9.03 3.23
N SER A 171 -14.08 9.49 4.48
CA SER A 171 -14.16 10.91 4.76
C SER A 171 -12.94 11.53 4.09
N CYS A 172 -13.20 12.29 3.04
CA CYS A 172 -12.39 13.45 2.74
C CYS A 172 -11.94 14.09 4.06
N ASP A 173 -10.64 14.37 4.15
CA ASP A 173 -9.96 15.25 5.11
C ASP A 173 -9.29 14.71 6.38
N ARG A 174 -7.96 14.91 6.37
CA ARG A 174 -7.32 15.72 7.42
C ARG A 174 -6.21 16.67 6.93
N GLN A 175 -5.73 16.57 5.69
CA GLN A 175 -4.59 17.39 5.21
C GLN A 175 -4.90 18.37 4.06
N ASN A 176 -6.12 18.43 3.52
CA ASN A 176 -6.41 19.25 2.34
C ASN A 176 -7.58 20.23 2.58
N ARG A 177 -7.45 21.10 3.59
CA ARG A 177 -8.47 22.12 3.93
C ARG A 177 -8.59 23.27 2.93
N ASP A 178 -7.73 23.37 1.92
CA ASP A 178 -7.76 24.47 0.95
C ASP A 178 -7.89 23.92 -0.47
N MET A 179 -9.11 23.54 -0.90
CA MET A 179 -9.56 23.63 -2.30
C MET A 179 -11.02 23.20 -2.43
N SER A 180 -11.91 24.19 -2.30
CA SER A 180 -13.26 24.30 -2.88
C SER A 180 -14.13 23.03 -2.93
N CYS A 181 -15.00 22.90 -1.93
CA CYS A 181 -16.25 22.17 -2.05
C CYS A 181 -17.11 22.77 -3.17
N THR A 182 -17.43 21.98 -4.19
CA THR A 182 -18.60 22.23 -5.04
C THR A 182 -19.28 20.89 -5.30
N HIS A 183 -20.42 20.70 -4.62
CA HIS A 183 -21.53 19.81 -4.93
C HIS A 183 -21.22 18.45 -5.59
N ALA A 184 -21.16 17.38 -4.78
CA ALA A 184 -21.53 16.04 -5.24
C ALA A 184 -23.02 15.82 -4.94
N ALA A 185 -23.85 16.07 -5.94
CA ALA A 185 -25.27 15.76 -5.92
C ALA A 185 -25.50 14.25 -5.72
N ARG A 186 -26.53 13.90 -4.96
CA ARG A 186 -27.12 12.54 -4.90
C ARG A 186 -27.44 12.08 -6.32
N VAL A 187 -26.70 11.10 -6.84
CA VAL A 187 -27.11 10.34 -8.03
C VAL A 187 -27.92 9.13 -7.55
N PRO A 188 -29.18 8.95 -8.00
CA PRO A 188 -29.93 7.75 -7.69
C PRO A 188 -29.33 6.54 -8.43
N ILE A 189 -29.23 5.41 -7.72
CA ILE A 189 -28.80 4.12 -8.25
C ILE A 189 -29.84 3.65 -9.29
N PRO A 190 -29.48 3.36 -10.56
CA PRO A 190 -30.40 2.68 -11.45
C PRO A 190 -30.49 1.21 -11.04
N VAL A 191 -31.70 0.78 -10.68
CA VAL A 191 -32.10 -0.63 -10.62
C VAL A 191 -31.97 -1.21 -12.03
N ILE A 192 -30.94 -2.02 -12.26
CA ILE A 192 -30.82 -2.82 -13.48
C ILE A 192 -31.80 -3.99 -13.35
N PHE A 193 -32.91 -3.89 -14.06
CA PHE A 193 -33.78 -5.04 -14.36
C PHE A 193 -32.98 -6.04 -15.20
N SER A 194 -32.86 -7.28 -14.73
CA SER A 194 -32.29 -8.38 -15.50
C SER A 194 -33.15 -8.64 -16.74
N ALA A 195 -32.63 -8.32 -17.93
CA ALA A 195 -33.12 -8.92 -19.17
C ALA A 195 -32.54 -10.34 -19.28
N PRO A 196 -33.33 -11.35 -19.73
CA PRO A 196 -32.82 -12.69 -19.93
C PRO A 196 -31.85 -12.69 -21.12
N VAL A 197 -30.60 -13.10 -20.88
CA VAL A 197 -29.63 -13.40 -21.94
C VAL A 197 -29.97 -14.79 -22.47
N GLU A 198 -30.58 -14.86 -23.66
CA GLU A 198 -30.70 -16.10 -24.41
C GLU A 198 -29.31 -16.52 -24.92
N VAL A 199 -28.88 -17.71 -24.50
CA VAL A 199 -27.66 -18.37 -24.97
C VAL A 199 -28.01 -19.10 -26.28
N PRO A 200 -27.43 -18.75 -27.44
CA PRO A 200 -27.67 -19.49 -28.67
C PRO A 200 -27.04 -20.87 -28.59
N GLN A 201 -27.87 -21.89 -28.85
CA GLN A 201 -27.46 -23.28 -28.96
C GLN A 201 -26.56 -23.51 -30.19
N GLN A 202 -25.66 -24.45 -30.02
CA GLN A 202 -24.52 -24.86 -30.85
C GLN A 202 -24.90 -25.23 -32.29
N GLY A 203 -24.15 -24.76 -33.30
CA GLY A 203 -24.32 -25.14 -34.71
C GLY A 203 -23.18 -24.70 -35.64
N ASP A 204 -22.29 -25.66 -35.96
CA ASP A 204 -21.38 -25.84 -37.11
C ASP A 204 -20.28 -24.78 -37.44
N PRO A 205 -18.99 -25.19 -37.62
CA PRO A 205 -17.86 -24.27 -37.81
C PRO A 205 -17.43 -24.19 -39.29
N ARG A 206 -17.65 -23.04 -39.93
CA ARG A 206 -16.92 -22.67 -41.15
C ARG A 206 -16.74 -21.16 -41.25
N VAL A 207 -15.59 -20.64 -40.82
CA VAL A 207 -15.04 -19.40 -41.40
C VAL A 207 -13.53 -19.54 -41.55
N VAL A 208 -13.12 -19.13 -42.74
CA VAL A 208 -11.81 -19.17 -43.37
C VAL A 208 -10.79 -18.29 -42.63
N VAL A 209 -9.55 -18.76 -42.65
CA VAL A 209 -8.35 -18.22 -42.02
C VAL A 209 -7.80 -17.06 -42.84
N ASP A 210 -7.59 -15.89 -42.21
CA ASP A 210 -6.69 -14.85 -42.74
C ASP A 210 -5.47 -14.74 -41.83
N GLY A 211 -4.32 -15.06 -42.43
CA GLY A 211 -3.07 -15.37 -41.76
C GLY A 211 -2.47 -14.21 -40.98
N LEU A 212 -2.17 -14.47 -39.72
CA LEU A 212 -1.02 -13.93 -39.02
C LEU A 212 -0.60 -14.97 -37.99
N ALA A 213 0.54 -15.62 -38.27
CA ALA A 213 1.20 -16.52 -37.35
C ALA A 213 1.67 -15.73 -36.12
N VAL A 214 1.23 -16.13 -34.92
CA VAL A 214 1.88 -15.74 -33.68
C VAL A 214 2.48 -17.00 -33.08
N ASP A 215 3.81 -17.03 -33.15
CA ASP A 215 4.65 -18.08 -32.61
C ASP A 215 4.53 -18.10 -31.07
N VAL A 216 4.15 -19.25 -30.54
CA VAL A 216 4.03 -19.52 -29.10
C VAL A 216 5.07 -20.58 -28.73
N GLN A 217 6.31 -20.18 -28.54
CA GLN A 217 7.32 -20.94 -27.78
C GLN A 217 8.26 -19.93 -27.08
N HIS A 218 8.14 -19.73 -25.77
CA HIS A 218 8.71 -20.52 -24.66
C HIS A 218 10.00 -19.89 -24.10
N GLN A 219 10.03 -19.83 -22.75
CA GLN A 219 11.17 -19.55 -21.86
C GLN A 219 11.61 -18.08 -21.81
N GLY A 220 11.60 -17.41 -20.67
CA GLY A 220 12.29 -17.84 -19.45
C GLY A 220 13.55 -16.97 -19.33
N SER A 221 13.75 -16.39 -18.14
CA SER A 221 14.94 -15.67 -17.67
C SER A 221 15.09 -14.16 -17.98
N ALA A 222 15.64 -13.50 -16.95
CA ALA A 222 16.32 -12.19 -16.95
C ALA A 222 15.50 -10.94 -16.59
N TRP A 223 15.29 -10.74 -15.29
CA TRP A 223 15.29 -9.39 -14.70
C TRP A 223 16.65 -8.72 -14.97
N ARG A 224 16.77 -7.94 -16.05
CA ARG A 224 17.85 -6.95 -16.21
C ARG A 224 17.24 -5.55 -16.26
N ARG A 225 17.68 -4.73 -15.32
CA ARG A 225 17.46 -3.28 -15.29
C ARG A 225 18.16 -2.66 -16.48
N THR A 226 17.40 -2.06 -17.40
CA THR A 226 17.93 -1.07 -18.34
C THR A 226 17.65 0.33 -17.79
N ARG A 227 18.73 1.00 -17.37
CA ARG A 227 18.76 2.46 -17.22
C ARG A 227 18.63 3.07 -18.61
N PRO A 228 17.80 4.10 -18.84
CA PRO A 228 17.98 4.95 -20.00
C PRO A 228 19.14 5.92 -19.71
N THR A 229 20.27 5.70 -20.39
CA THR A 229 21.27 6.72 -20.66
C THR A 229 20.87 7.49 -21.92
N ALA A 230 20.45 8.74 -21.72
CA ALA A 230 20.62 9.87 -22.64
C ALA A 230 20.35 11.12 -21.77
N GLY A 231 21.25 12.10 -21.59
CA GLY A 231 22.27 12.57 -22.51
C GLY A 231 21.84 13.92 -23.07
N CYS A 232 22.16 14.99 -22.33
CA CYS A 232 22.35 16.38 -22.76
C CYS A 232 21.28 17.11 -23.61
N GLY A 233 20.86 18.28 -23.11
CA GLY A 233 20.63 19.43 -24.02
C GLY A 233 19.48 20.38 -23.70
N ALA A 234 19.41 20.99 -22.51
CA ALA A 234 18.62 22.22 -22.34
C ALA A 234 19.29 23.16 -21.33
N ARG A 235 20.34 23.85 -21.78
CA ARG A 235 20.92 24.99 -21.06
C ARG A 235 19.86 26.10 -21.04
N ARG A 236 19.35 26.39 -19.84
CA ARG A 236 18.57 27.61 -19.57
C ARG A 236 19.47 28.82 -19.84
N ARG A 237 19.11 29.62 -20.84
CA ARG A 237 19.73 30.92 -21.12
C ARG A 237 19.43 31.86 -19.94
N ARG A 238 20.46 32.27 -19.20
CA ARG A 238 20.44 33.46 -18.33
C ARG A 238 20.56 34.70 -19.23
N PRO A 239 19.85 35.81 -18.96
CA PRO A 239 20.11 37.07 -19.65
C PRO A 239 21.45 37.68 -19.21
N PRO A 240 22.13 38.46 -20.06
CA PRO A 240 23.45 39.02 -19.76
C PRO A 240 23.35 40.18 -18.77
N GLY A 241 24.00 40.03 -17.61
CA GLY A 241 24.37 41.15 -16.73
C GLY A 241 25.62 41.84 -17.26
N ARG A 242 25.60 43.18 -17.27
CA ARG A 242 26.71 44.05 -17.70
C ARG A 242 27.95 43.95 -16.79
N PRO A 243 29.15 44.31 -17.30
CA PRO A 243 30.41 43.90 -16.70
C PRO A 243 30.92 44.86 -15.61
N GLY A 244 31.45 44.23 -14.55
CA GLY A 244 32.81 44.47 -14.04
C GLY A 244 33.16 45.83 -13.46
N THR A 245 33.32 45.88 -12.12
CA THR A 245 34.53 46.42 -11.50
C THR A 245 34.89 45.61 -10.25
N SER A 246 36.14 45.19 -10.20
CA SER A 246 36.91 44.72 -9.06
C SER A 246 38.36 45.11 -9.37
N PRO A 247 39.31 45.08 -8.43
CA PRO A 247 39.21 45.00 -6.96
C PRO A 247 40.08 46.09 -6.29
N VAL A 248 40.21 46.08 -4.95
CA VAL A 248 41.48 46.08 -4.17
C VAL A 248 41.13 46.23 -2.66
N PRO A 249 41.86 45.56 -1.73
CA PRO A 249 41.48 45.43 -0.32
C PRO A 249 42.27 46.37 0.62
N SER A 250 41.67 46.77 1.73
CA SER A 250 42.39 47.41 2.86
C SER A 250 41.79 47.04 4.21
N ARG A 251 42.50 46.10 4.88
CA ARG A 251 43.08 46.20 6.22
C ARG A 251 42.29 46.90 7.36
N ALA A 252 42.02 46.10 8.40
CA ALA A 252 42.08 46.35 9.84
C ALA A 252 41.56 47.68 10.42
N LEU A 253 40.74 47.59 11.47
CA LEU A 253 41.10 48.11 12.81
C LEU A 253 40.12 47.63 13.88
N ARG A 254 40.70 47.21 15.00
CA ARG A 254 40.07 46.96 16.29
C ARG A 254 39.57 48.28 16.88
N SER A 255 38.45 48.25 17.58
CA SER A 255 38.21 49.13 18.72
C SER A 255 37.18 48.50 19.66
N GLY A 256 37.67 47.88 20.73
CA GLY A 256 36.89 47.65 21.94
C GLY A 256 36.78 48.96 22.71
N GLY A 257 35.55 49.33 23.10
CA GLY A 257 35.25 50.43 24.01
C GLY A 257 35.08 49.95 25.46
N PRO A 258 35.16 50.86 26.45
CA PRO A 258 35.71 50.57 27.78
C PRO A 258 34.66 50.15 28.83
N ARG A 259 35.17 49.50 29.88
CA ARG A 259 34.52 49.33 31.19
C ARG A 259 34.83 50.55 32.07
N HIS A 260 33.86 50.97 32.88
CA HIS A 260 34.00 51.49 34.26
C HIS A 260 32.61 51.88 34.81
N PRO A 261 32.47 52.12 36.13
CA PRO A 261 33.39 51.85 37.23
C PRO A 261 33.04 50.61 38.06
#